data_AF-A0A7V9PXA0-F1
#
_entry.id   AF-A0A7V9PXA0-F1
#
_cell.length_a   1.000
_cell.length_b   1.000
_cell.length_c   1.000
_cell.angle_alpha   90.00
_cell.angle_beta   90.00
_cell.angle_gamma   90.00
#
_symmetry.space_group_name_H-M   'P 1'
#
loop_
_entity.id
_entity.type
_entity.pdbx_description
1 polymer ?
#
loop_
_entity_poly.entity_id
_entity_poly.type
_entity_poly.pdbx_seq_one_letter_code
_entity_poly.pdbx_strand_id
1 'polypeptide(L)'
;MPTKRIRHLGAVGLGAAVLLAAAYWAASAPATGSRLAAESAEASSMIVSDWNAIAQAETVLLRPTAHGQTRGIAMVEGAVYDAVNAIDRGYHSYLLDLHEIDADPSGSQGAAAATAAYRVLRAITPPARHAGLDASYMATLATIPDGPAEQEGVGAGEAAAAA
;
A
#
# COMPACT_ATOMS: atom_id res chain seq x y z
N MET A 1 -15.18 23.51 -77.05
CA MET A 1 -15.55 23.68 -75.62
C MET A 1 -14.35 23.37 -74.75
N PRO A 2 -14.12 24.11 -73.66
CA PRO A 2 -12.78 24.49 -73.22
C PRO A 2 -12.35 23.83 -71.90
N THR A 3 -11.06 23.56 -71.73
CA THR A 3 -10.34 23.45 -70.44
C THR A 3 -8.83 23.45 -70.76
N LYS A 4 -7.91 24.08 -70.05
CA LYS A 4 -7.92 25.01 -68.93
C LYS A 4 -6.49 25.59 -68.86
N ARG A 5 -6.48 26.88 -68.57
CA ARG A 5 -5.38 27.82 -68.30
C ARG A 5 -4.10 27.30 -67.59
N ILE A 6 -2.97 27.81 -68.09
CA ILE A 6 -1.84 28.47 -67.39
C ILE A 6 -0.86 27.59 -66.59
N ARG A 7 0.37 27.48 -67.11
CA ARG A 7 1.61 27.36 -66.33
C ARG A 7 2.15 28.78 -66.11
N HIS A 8 2.61 29.12 -64.91
CA HIS A 8 3.84 29.89 -64.68
C HIS A 8 4.26 29.81 -63.19
N LEU A 9 5.58 29.73 -63.02
CA LEU A 9 6.35 29.59 -61.78
C LEU A 9 6.37 30.87 -60.94
N GLY A 10 6.70 30.70 -59.65
CA GLY A 10 7.23 31.72 -58.75
C GLY A 10 6.48 31.69 -57.41
N ALA A 11 7.08 31.78 -56.23
CA ALA A 11 8.47 31.95 -55.85
C ALA A 11 8.60 31.48 -54.39
N VAL A 12 9.82 31.08 -54.02
CA VAL A 12 10.27 30.86 -52.64
C VAL A 12 10.11 32.16 -51.85
N GLY A 13 9.52 32.07 -50.65
CA GLY A 13 9.47 33.15 -49.68
C GLY A 13 9.60 32.60 -48.26
N LEU A 14 10.86 32.51 -47.79
CA LEU A 14 11.19 32.42 -46.37
C LEU A 14 10.76 33.75 -45.72
N GLY A 15 9.87 33.70 -44.73
CA GLY A 15 9.39 34.87 -44.00
C GLY A 15 9.23 34.54 -42.52
N ALA A 16 9.93 35.31 -41.68
CA ALA A 16 10.17 35.05 -40.28
C ALA A 16 9.01 35.39 -39.34
N ALA A 17 9.03 34.72 -38.17
CA ALA A 17 8.78 35.26 -36.83
C ALA A 17 7.34 35.63 -36.35
N VAL A 18 6.94 34.87 -35.30
CA VAL A 18 6.48 35.37 -33.98
C VAL A 18 4.97 35.71 -33.83
N LEU A 19 4.20 34.83 -33.13
CA LEU A 19 3.64 35.05 -31.78
C LEU A 19 2.56 34.00 -31.35
N LEU A 20 2.75 33.53 -30.11
CA LEU A 20 1.77 33.28 -29.03
C LEU A 20 0.93 31.98 -28.95
N ALA A 21 1.12 31.37 -27.78
CA ALA A 21 0.17 30.57 -27.01
C ALA A 21 -0.16 29.16 -27.53
N ALA A 22 0.83 28.26 -27.48
CA ALA A 22 0.51 26.87 -27.18
C ALA A 22 0.01 26.83 -25.72
N ALA A 23 -1.31 26.89 -25.57
CA ALA A 23 -2.00 26.71 -24.32
C ALA A 23 -1.46 25.46 -23.62
N TYR A 24 -0.77 25.66 -22.50
CA TYR A 24 -0.68 24.66 -21.46
C TYR A 24 -2.12 24.39 -21.03
N TRP A 25 -2.77 23.41 -21.65
CA TRP A 25 -3.76 22.61 -20.95
C TRP A 25 -2.98 21.85 -19.88
N ALA A 26 -2.63 22.55 -18.80
CA ALA A 26 -2.49 21.92 -17.51
C ALA A 26 -3.90 21.43 -17.20
N ALA A 27 -4.22 20.24 -17.70
CA ALA A 27 -5.31 19.46 -17.18
C ALA A 27 -5.02 19.36 -15.69
N SER A 28 -5.77 20.11 -14.89
CA SER A 28 -5.91 19.87 -13.48
C SER A 28 -6.46 18.45 -13.37
N ALA A 29 -5.56 17.47 -13.26
CA ALA A 29 -5.91 16.15 -12.77
C ALA A 29 -6.69 16.35 -11.45
N PRO A 30 -7.73 15.56 -11.17
CA PRO A 30 -8.50 15.74 -9.95
C PRO A 30 -7.59 15.49 -8.75
N ALA A 31 -7.14 16.57 -8.10
CA ALA A 31 -6.28 16.53 -6.91
C ALA A 31 -6.85 15.69 -5.77
N THR A 32 -8.17 15.43 -5.81
CA THR A 32 -8.90 14.60 -4.85
C THR A 32 -8.42 13.15 -4.82
N GLY A 33 -8.16 12.53 -5.97
CA GLY A 33 -7.75 11.11 -6.02
C GLY A 33 -6.37 10.87 -5.41
N SER A 34 -5.40 11.72 -5.79
CA SER A 34 -4.03 11.66 -5.24
C SER A 34 -3.98 11.98 -3.76
N ARG A 35 -4.86 12.87 -3.28
CA ARG A 35 -4.95 13.23 -1.86
C ARG A 35 -5.49 12.06 -1.02
N LEU A 36 -6.56 11.40 -1.45
CA LEU A 36 -7.13 10.25 -0.74
C LEU A 36 -6.16 9.07 -0.65
N ALA A 37 -5.41 8.82 -1.73
CA ALA A 37 -4.36 7.80 -1.72
C ALA A 37 -3.23 8.15 -0.72
N ALA A 38 -2.80 9.41 -0.68
CA ALA A 38 -1.79 9.87 0.29
C ALA A 38 -2.29 9.79 1.74
N GLU A 39 -3.55 10.19 2.00
CA GLU A 39 -4.17 10.08 3.33
C GLU A 39 -4.29 8.61 3.76
N SER A 40 -4.63 7.71 2.85
CA SER A 40 -4.72 6.25 3.12
C SER A 40 -3.34 5.63 3.37
N ALA A 41 -2.31 6.06 2.64
CA ALA A 41 -0.93 5.63 2.84
C ALA A 41 -0.37 6.12 4.19
N GLU A 42 -0.64 7.37 4.57
CA GLU A 42 -0.27 7.93 5.87
C GLU A 42 -0.95 7.16 7.01
N ALA A 43 -2.27 6.90 6.89
CA ALA A 43 -3.00 6.11 7.86
C ALA A 43 -2.43 4.69 8.00
N SER A 44 -2.09 4.04 6.88
CA SER A 44 -1.47 2.71 6.89
C SER A 44 -0.08 2.75 7.54
N SER A 45 0.75 3.75 7.25
CA SER A 45 2.06 3.96 7.87
C SER A 45 1.98 4.13 9.39
N MET A 46 0.98 4.88 9.86
CA MET A 46 0.71 5.03 11.29
C MET A 46 0.33 3.70 11.94
N ILE A 47 -0.54 2.90 11.28
CA ILE A 47 -0.92 1.56 11.74
C ILE A 47 0.32 0.64 11.84
N VAL A 48 1.20 0.62 10.83
CA VAL A 48 2.45 -0.17 10.89
C VAL A 48 3.31 0.27 12.08
N SER A 49 3.43 1.58 12.31
CA SER A 49 4.20 2.13 13.43
C SER A 49 3.63 1.71 14.80
N ASP A 50 2.31 1.74 14.95
CA ASP A 50 1.61 1.32 16.17
C ASP A 50 1.81 -0.18 16.45
N TRP A 51 1.67 -1.02 15.42
CA TRP A 51 1.85 -2.47 15.56
C TRP A 51 3.30 -2.87 15.84
N ASN A 52 4.29 -2.15 15.28
CA ASN A 52 5.68 -2.33 15.66
C ASN A 52 5.92 -1.97 17.15
N ALA A 53 5.28 -0.93 17.67
CA ALA A 53 5.37 -0.59 19.10
C ALA A 53 4.75 -1.69 19.99
N ILE A 54 3.60 -2.25 19.58
CA ILE A 54 2.97 -3.40 20.26
C ILE A 54 3.89 -4.62 20.20
N ALA A 55 4.48 -4.92 19.04
CA ALA A 55 5.37 -6.06 18.87
C ALA A 55 6.61 -5.96 19.78
N GLN A 56 7.22 -4.78 19.89
CA GLN A 56 8.31 -4.53 20.83
C GLN A 56 7.87 -4.76 22.27
N ALA A 57 6.70 -4.24 22.68
CA ALA A 57 6.20 -4.40 24.04
C ALA A 57 5.89 -5.87 24.39
N GLU A 58 5.27 -6.63 23.49
CA GLU A 58 4.93 -8.03 23.72
C GLU A 58 6.17 -8.93 23.71
N THR A 59 7.07 -8.76 22.74
CA THR A 59 8.23 -9.67 22.57
C THR A 59 9.27 -9.54 23.68
N VAL A 60 9.40 -8.36 24.30
CA VAL A 60 10.21 -8.15 25.51
C VAL A 60 9.80 -9.09 26.65
N LEU A 61 8.50 -9.35 26.80
CA LEU A 61 7.95 -10.18 27.87
C LEU A 61 8.11 -11.69 27.60
N LEU A 62 8.21 -12.09 26.34
CA LEU A 62 8.31 -13.50 25.93
C LEU A 62 9.69 -14.10 26.14
N ARG A 63 10.72 -13.33 25.80
CA ARG A 63 12.10 -13.77 25.89
C ARG A 63 12.95 -12.65 26.46
N PRO A 64 13.29 -12.70 27.76
CA PRO A 64 14.10 -11.65 28.39
C PRO A 64 15.54 -11.58 27.86
N THR A 65 15.93 -12.49 26.96
CA THR A 65 17.18 -12.39 26.19
C THR A 65 16.96 -11.53 24.95
N ALA A 66 17.89 -10.60 24.66
CA ALA A 66 17.86 -9.77 23.45
C ALA A 66 17.59 -10.59 22.17
N HIS A 67 18.22 -11.76 22.01
CA HIS A 67 18.03 -12.66 20.86
C HIS A 67 16.57 -13.06 20.63
N GLY A 68 15.84 -13.36 21.70
CA GLY A 68 14.46 -13.81 21.60
C GLY A 68 13.48 -12.68 21.26
N GLN A 69 13.76 -11.46 21.73
CA GLN A 69 13.01 -10.27 21.39
C GLN A 69 13.19 -9.94 19.90
N THR A 70 14.43 -9.88 19.43
CA THR A 70 14.74 -9.63 18.02
C THR A 70 14.10 -10.69 17.10
N ARG A 71 14.10 -11.96 17.51
CA ARG A 71 13.44 -13.03 16.74
C ARG A 71 11.92 -12.85 16.68
N GLY A 72 11.29 -12.47 17.78
CA GLY A 72 9.84 -12.23 17.81
C GLY A 72 9.45 -11.06 16.92
N ILE A 73 10.18 -9.93 17.02
CA ILE A 73 9.94 -8.75 16.19
C ILE A 73 10.16 -9.08 14.71
N ALA A 74 11.24 -9.80 14.38
CA ALA A 74 11.52 -10.17 12.99
C ALA A 74 10.42 -11.07 12.38
N MET A 75 9.80 -11.96 13.16
CA MET A 75 8.66 -12.76 12.69
C MET A 75 7.45 -11.88 12.39
N VAL A 76 7.16 -10.91 13.26
CA VAL A 76 6.04 -9.98 13.08
C VAL A 76 6.27 -9.10 11.85
N GLU A 77 7.41 -8.43 11.77
CA GLU A 77 7.72 -7.51 10.67
C GLU A 77 7.86 -8.21 9.32
N GLY A 78 8.33 -9.47 9.31
CA GLY A 78 8.34 -10.29 8.10
C GLY A 78 6.92 -10.55 7.56
N ALA A 79 5.98 -10.91 8.43
CA ALA A 79 4.59 -11.13 8.03
C ALA A 79 3.91 -9.81 7.61
N VAL A 80 4.18 -8.69 8.31
CA VAL A 80 3.66 -7.37 7.93
C VAL A 80 4.17 -6.96 6.55
N TYR A 81 5.46 -7.16 6.28
CA TYR A 81 6.05 -6.87 4.97
C TYR A 81 5.38 -7.67 3.85
N ASP A 82 5.14 -8.96 4.06
CA ASP A 82 4.48 -9.82 3.07
C ASP A 82 3.02 -9.42 2.84
N ALA A 83 2.28 -9.13 3.93
CA ALA A 83 0.89 -8.71 3.85
C ALA A 83 0.70 -7.40 3.09
N VAL A 84 1.56 -6.40 3.36
CA VAL A 84 1.50 -5.11 2.66
C VAL A 84 1.88 -5.28 1.19
N ASN A 85 2.92 -6.07 0.88
CA ASN A 85 3.32 -6.30 -0.51
C ASN A 85 2.33 -7.14 -1.30
N ALA A 86 1.51 -7.98 -0.66
CA ALA A 86 0.42 -8.67 -1.34
C ALA A 86 -0.60 -7.69 -1.94
N ILE A 87 -0.81 -6.53 -1.29
CA ILE A 87 -1.68 -5.46 -1.76
C ILE A 87 -0.92 -4.49 -2.69
N ASP A 88 0.20 -3.93 -2.22
CA ASP A 88 0.94 -2.87 -2.92
C ASP A 88 1.63 -3.37 -4.19
N ARG A 89 2.14 -4.61 -4.17
CA ARG A 89 2.87 -5.27 -5.26
C ARG A 89 4.12 -4.51 -5.75
N GLY A 90 4.62 -3.56 -4.96
CA GLY A 90 5.82 -2.78 -5.27
C GLY A 90 7.13 -3.55 -5.08
N TYR A 91 7.13 -4.62 -4.28
CA TYR A 91 8.30 -5.43 -3.97
C TYR A 91 7.98 -6.93 -3.97
N HIS A 92 9.03 -7.75 -3.95
CA HIS A 92 8.90 -9.19 -3.77
C HIS A 92 8.64 -9.48 -2.29
N SER A 93 7.64 -10.29 -2.00
CA SER A 93 7.43 -10.88 -0.68
C SER A 93 8.62 -11.75 -0.26
N TYR A 94 8.74 -11.94 1.05
CA TYR A 94 9.77 -12.73 1.70
C TYR A 94 9.43 -14.23 1.74
N LEU A 95 8.24 -14.60 2.21
CA LEU A 95 7.77 -16.00 2.31
C LEU A 95 6.50 -16.27 1.52
N LEU A 96 5.55 -15.32 1.54
CA LEU A 96 4.25 -15.49 0.90
C LEU A 96 4.37 -15.56 -0.63
N ASP A 97 3.79 -16.55 -1.30
CA ASP A 97 3.70 -16.53 -2.76
C ASP A 97 2.56 -15.58 -3.21
N LEU A 98 2.92 -14.42 -3.74
CA LEU A 98 1.95 -13.41 -4.18
C LEU A 98 1.08 -13.89 -5.36
N HIS A 99 1.57 -14.85 -6.15
CA HIS A 99 0.79 -15.41 -7.26
C HIS A 99 -0.31 -16.35 -6.76
N GLU A 100 -0.14 -16.98 -5.58
CA GLU A 100 -1.16 -17.86 -5.02
C GLU A 100 -2.29 -17.09 -4.33
N ILE A 101 -2.00 -15.92 -3.76
CA ILE A 101 -2.96 -15.11 -3.01
C ILE A 101 -3.78 -14.18 -3.92
N ASP A 102 -3.19 -13.64 -5.00
CA ASP A 102 -3.80 -12.68 -5.94
C ASP A 102 -4.71 -11.62 -5.27
N ALA A 103 -4.23 -11.04 -4.16
CA ALA A 103 -5.03 -10.07 -3.39
C ALA A 103 -5.31 -8.80 -4.20
N ASP A 104 -6.53 -8.26 -4.13
CA ASP A 104 -6.90 -7.06 -4.88
C ASP A 104 -6.03 -5.84 -4.45
N PRO A 105 -5.35 -5.15 -5.40
CA PRO A 105 -4.54 -3.97 -5.09
C PRO A 105 -5.29 -2.80 -4.45
N SER A 106 -6.62 -2.81 -4.49
CA SER A 106 -7.48 -1.85 -3.78
C SER A 106 -7.71 -2.22 -2.31
N GLY A 107 -7.16 -3.33 -1.83
CA GLY A 107 -7.20 -3.75 -0.44
C GLY A 107 -6.55 -2.73 0.52
N SER A 108 -6.95 -2.78 1.78
CA SER A 108 -6.42 -1.91 2.83
C SER A 108 -5.08 -2.45 3.33
N GLN A 109 -3.99 -1.76 2.98
CA GLN A 109 -2.65 -2.06 3.51
C GLN A 109 -2.60 -2.00 5.04
N GLY A 110 -3.33 -1.05 5.65
CA GLY A 110 -3.47 -0.96 7.10
C GLY A 110 -4.14 -2.19 7.71
N ALA A 111 -5.21 -2.72 7.10
CA ALA A 111 -5.87 -3.94 7.58
C ALA A 111 -4.98 -5.17 7.42
N ALA A 112 -4.23 -5.24 6.32
CA ALA A 112 -3.24 -6.29 6.06
C ALA A 112 -2.12 -6.31 7.10
N ALA A 113 -1.49 -5.15 7.34
CA ALA A 113 -0.44 -5.00 8.33
C ALA A 113 -0.93 -5.36 9.75
N ALA A 114 -2.06 -4.79 10.17
CA ALA A 114 -2.63 -5.03 11.49
C ALA A 114 -2.96 -6.51 11.70
N THR A 115 -3.57 -7.16 10.71
CA THR A 115 -3.97 -8.58 10.79
C THR A 115 -2.77 -9.49 10.85
N ALA A 116 -1.76 -9.27 10.01
CA ALA A 116 -0.52 -10.04 10.03
C ALA A 116 0.19 -9.95 11.38
N ALA A 117 0.37 -8.73 11.89
CA ALA A 117 1.02 -8.51 13.18
C ALA A 117 0.24 -9.16 14.33
N TYR A 118 -1.07 -8.95 14.39
CA TYR A 118 -1.96 -9.53 15.37
C TYR A 118 -1.88 -11.07 15.41
N ARG A 119 -1.92 -11.71 14.23
CA ARG A 119 -1.91 -13.18 14.13
C ARG A 119 -0.58 -13.78 14.57
N VAL A 120 0.55 -13.22 14.11
CA VAL A 120 1.87 -13.68 14.56
C VAL A 120 2.03 -13.47 16.07
N LEU A 121 1.64 -12.30 16.58
CA LEU A 121 1.73 -12.02 18.03
C LEU A 121 0.89 -12.99 18.84
N ARG A 122 -0.35 -13.29 18.46
CA ARG A 122 -1.17 -14.30 19.18
C ARG A 122 -0.56 -15.69 19.13
N ALA A 123 0.11 -16.05 18.04
CA ALA A 123 0.78 -17.34 17.92
C ALA A 123 2.01 -17.46 18.83
N ILE A 124 2.77 -16.37 19.01
CA ILE A 124 4.02 -16.39 19.78
C ILE A 124 3.84 -15.94 21.25
N THR A 125 2.70 -15.33 21.61
CA THR A 125 2.44 -14.84 22.97
C THR A 125 1.58 -15.80 23.82
N PRO A 126 1.78 -15.83 25.16
CA PRO A 126 0.95 -16.60 26.07
C PRO A 126 -0.52 -16.16 26.02
N PRO A 127 -1.46 -17.10 26.24
CA PRO A 127 -2.90 -16.79 26.25
C PRO A 127 -3.33 -15.63 27.16
N ALA A 128 -2.60 -15.40 28.26
CA ALA A 128 -2.87 -14.28 29.16
C ALA A 128 -2.71 -12.89 28.51
N ARG A 129 -2.05 -12.79 27.35
CA ARG A 129 -1.88 -11.54 26.59
C ARG A 129 -2.97 -11.35 25.53
N HIS A 130 -3.66 -12.41 25.13
CA HIS A 130 -4.54 -12.41 23.96
C HIS A 130 -5.66 -11.39 24.07
N ALA A 131 -6.29 -11.22 25.23
CA ALA A 131 -7.35 -10.23 25.41
C ALA A 131 -6.89 -8.79 25.11
N GLY A 132 -5.64 -8.45 25.43
CA GLY A 132 -5.05 -7.14 25.10
C GLY A 132 -4.81 -6.99 23.60
N LEU A 133 -4.26 -8.02 22.96
CA LEU A 133 -4.07 -8.07 21.51
C LEU A 133 -5.39 -7.99 20.74
N ASP A 134 -6.42 -8.70 21.21
CA ASP A 134 -7.77 -8.70 20.62
C ASP A 134 -8.37 -7.30 20.69
N ALA A 135 -8.22 -6.61 21.82
CA ALA A 135 -8.68 -5.23 21.98
C ALA A 135 -7.94 -4.25 21.06
N SER A 136 -6.61 -4.34 20.97
CA SER A 136 -5.81 -3.54 20.04
C SER A 136 -6.22 -3.77 18.59
N TYR A 137 -6.42 -5.03 18.19
CA TYR A 137 -6.83 -5.39 16.84
C TYR A 137 -8.22 -4.86 16.48
N MET A 138 -9.21 -5.07 17.36
CA MET A 138 -10.55 -4.50 17.15
C MET A 138 -10.52 -2.97 17.09
N ALA A 139 -9.71 -2.32 17.92
CA ALA A 139 -9.56 -0.87 17.90
C ALA A 139 -8.92 -0.39 16.59
N THR A 140 -7.90 -1.09 16.08
CA THR A 140 -7.28 -0.76 14.79
C THR A 140 -8.28 -0.92 13.64
N LEU A 141 -8.98 -2.05 13.54
CA LEU A 141 -9.95 -2.27 12.45
C LEU A 141 -11.07 -1.23 12.47
N ALA A 142 -11.54 -0.80 13.65
CA ALA A 142 -12.56 0.24 13.76
C ALA A 142 -12.13 1.63 13.21
N THR A 143 -10.83 1.84 12.95
CA THR A 143 -10.32 3.06 12.30
C THR A 143 -10.28 2.96 10.77
N ILE A 144 -10.47 1.75 10.23
CA ILE A 144 -10.45 1.45 8.80
C ILE A 144 -11.91 1.43 8.31
N PRO A 145 -12.23 2.03 7.16
CA PRO A 145 -13.59 1.96 6.63
C PRO A 145 -14.02 0.52 6.34
N ASP A 146 -15.14 0.10 6.93
CA ASP A 146 -15.74 -1.22 6.68
C ASP A 146 -15.99 -1.43 5.18
N GLY A 147 -15.60 -2.59 4.65
CA GLY A 147 -15.93 -2.95 3.28
C GLY A 147 -15.00 -3.96 2.62
N PRO A 148 -15.11 -4.14 1.29
CA PRO A 148 -14.29 -5.09 0.54
C PRO A 148 -12.79 -4.85 0.70
N ALA A 149 -12.35 -3.58 0.70
CA ALA A 149 -10.94 -3.25 0.86
C ALA A 149 -10.38 -3.69 2.23
N GLU A 150 -11.15 -3.51 3.30
CA GLU A 150 -10.78 -4.00 4.63
C GLU A 150 -10.70 -5.52 4.64
N GLN A 151 -11.73 -6.22 4.13
CA GLN A 151 -11.79 -7.68 4.08
C GLN A 151 -10.64 -8.29 3.28
N GLU A 152 -10.28 -7.65 2.16
CA GLU A 152 -9.14 -8.04 1.33
C GLU A 152 -7.83 -7.92 2.11
N GLY A 153 -7.64 -6.78 2.79
CA GLY A 153 -6.48 -6.57 3.64
C GLY A 153 -6.40 -7.61 4.75
N VAL A 154 -7.51 -7.89 5.45
CA VAL A 154 -7.58 -8.96 6.46
C VAL A 154 -7.16 -10.30 5.85
N GLY A 155 -7.69 -10.68 4.68
CA GLY A 155 -7.33 -11.92 3.99
C GLY A 155 -5.84 -12.02 3.68
N ALA A 156 -5.25 -10.95 3.13
CA ALA A 156 -3.81 -10.88 2.86
C ALA A 156 -2.97 -11.01 4.14
N GLY A 157 -3.39 -10.37 5.23
CA GLY A 157 -2.72 -10.45 6.52
C GLY A 157 -2.79 -11.84 7.17
N GLU A 158 -3.92 -12.52 7.07
CA GLU A 158 -4.06 -13.92 7.53
C GLU A 158 -3.13 -14.85 6.76
N ALA A 159 -3.07 -14.69 5.43
CA ALA A 159 -2.21 -15.50 4.57
C ALA A 159 -0.73 -15.28 4.89
N ALA A 160 -0.30 -14.03 5.02
CA ALA A 160 1.09 -13.69 5.36
C ALA A 160 1.51 -14.23 6.74
N ALA A 161 0.62 -14.21 7.73
CA ALA A 161 0.92 -14.74 9.06
C ALA A 161 0.99 -16.28 9.11
N ALA A 162 0.44 -16.97 8.11
CA ALA A 162 0.41 -18.44 8.04
C ALA A 162 1.58 -19.05 7.25
N ALA A 163 2.33 -18.24 6.50
CA ALA A 163 3.50 -18.64 5.71
C ALA A 163 4.74 -18.95 6.59
#